data_AF-A0A842ZN68-F1
#
_entry.id   AF-A0A842ZN68-F1
#
_cell.length_a   1.000
_cell.length_b   1.000
_cell.length_c   1.000
_cell.angle_alpha   90.00
_cell.angle_beta   90.00
_cell.angle_gamma   90.00
#
_symmetry.space_group_name_H-M   'P 1'
#
loop_
_entity.id
_entity.type
_entity.pdbx_description
1 polymer ?
#
loop_
_entity_poly.entity_id
_entity_poly.type
_entity_poly.pdbx_seq_one_letter_code
_entity_poly.pdbx_strand_id
1 'polypeptide(L)'
;MSETQNDVREIPIKIWLAEGEKLFGKDEKDWKFVCPNCGHIQSGKDFIELNKKGISDIKASTVVYFSCIGRFDTRIPEDKIGTIYDKKKKRPCNYTNGGLFNFAKTIVVDENGKRTSVFEFARGKKNG
;
A
#
# COMPACT_ATOMS: atom_id res chain seq x y z
N MET A 1 -0.41 27.75 -21.23
CA MET A 1 0.11 26.38 -21.06
C MET A 1 -0.85 25.65 -20.14
N SER A 2 -1.52 24.65 -20.68
CA SER A 2 -2.68 23.94 -20.14
C SER A 2 -2.36 23.05 -18.94
N GLU A 3 -3.17 23.19 -17.89
CA GLU A 3 -3.68 22.16 -16.97
C GLU A 3 -2.68 21.20 -16.29
N THR A 4 -2.13 21.61 -15.16
CA THR A 4 -1.75 20.66 -14.09
C THR A 4 -2.99 20.31 -13.27
N GLN A 5 -3.86 19.46 -13.82
CA GLN A 5 -4.99 18.92 -13.07
C GLN A 5 -4.47 17.82 -12.12
N ASN A 6 -4.76 17.99 -10.82
CA ASN A 6 -4.36 17.09 -9.74
C ASN A 6 -4.77 15.63 -10.02
N ASP A 7 -3.78 14.77 -10.30
CA ASP A 7 -3.93 13.34 -10.62
C ASP A 7 -4.24 12.47 -9.37
N VAL A 8 -4.88 13.06 -8.35
CA VAL A 8 -5.24 12.41 -7.09
C VAL A 8 -6.72 12.07 -7.09
N ARG A 9 -7.01 10.79 -6.95
CA ARG A 9 -8.35 10.22 -6.88
C ARG A 9 -8.86 10.25 -5.44
N GLU A 10 -9.95 10.96 -5.18
CA GLU A 10 -10.69 10.86 -3.91
C GLU A 10 -11.86 9.88 -4.05
N ILE A 11 -11.99 8.95 -3.10
CA ILE A 11 -13.00 7.90 -3.16
C ILE A 11 -13.62 7.65 -1.77
N PRO A 12 -14.94 7.48 -1.65
CA PRO A 12 -15.56 7.09 -0.39
C PRO A 12 -15.11 5.69 0.04
N ILE A 13 -14.92 5.47 1.35
CA ILE A 13 -14.47 4.19 1.90
C ILE A 13 -15.31 3.00 1.45
N LYS A 14 -16.65 3.15 1.37
CA LYS A 14 -17.55 2.09 0.90
C LYS A 14 -17.25 1.66 -0.53
N ILE A 15 -16.93 2.60 -1.41
CA ILE A 15 -16.61 2.30 -2.82
C ILE A 15 -15.23 1.66 -2.91
N TRP A 16 -14.25 2.15 -2.14
CA TRP A 16 -12.92 1.56 -2.10
C TRP A 16 -12.93 0.11 -1.57
N LEU A 17 -13.74 -0.17 -0.55
CA LEU A 17 -13.95 -1.52 -0.03
C LEU A 17 -14.58 -2.43 -1.10
N ALA A 18 -15.61 -1.95 -1.80
CA ALA A 18 -16.24 -2.70 -2.88
C ALA A 18 -15.27 -2.99 -4.05
N GLU A 19 -14.35 -2.07 -4.36
CA GLU A 19 -13.30 -2.28 -5.35
C GLU A 19 -12.32 -3.38 -4.93
N GLY A 20 -11.85 -3.34 -3.68
CA GLY A 20 -10.98 -4.38 -3.13
C GLY A 20 -11.65 -5.75 -3.17
N GLU A 21 -12.93 -5.83 -2.73
CA GLU A 21 -13.69 -7.07 -2.75
C GLU A 21 -13.87 -7.60 -4.17
N LYS A 22 -14.17 -6.72 -5.13
CA LYS A 22 -14.29 -7.10 -6.54
C LYS A 22 -12.98 -7.65 -7.13
N LEU A 23 -11.82 -7.11 -6.71
CA LEU A 23 -10.51 -7.48 -7.23
C LEU A 23 -9.92 -8.75 -6.60
N PHE A 24 -10.20 -8.97 -5.31
CA PHE A 24 -9.49 -9.97 -4.50
C PHE A 24 -10.40 -10.86 -3.64
N GLY A 25 -11.70 -10.57 -3.57
CA GLY A 25 -12.67 -11.27 -2.74
C GLY A 25 -12.84 -10.64 -1.34
N LYS A 26 -13.67 -11.27 -0.50
CA LYS A 26 -14.11 -10.72 0.79
C LYS A 26 -13.02 -10.62 1.86
N ASP A 27 -11.98 -11.45 1.78
CA ASP A 27 -10.90 -11.43 2.77
C ASP A 27 -9.91 -10.30 2.45
N GLU A 28 -9.99 -9.20 3.19
CA GLU A 28 -9.09 -8.05 3.06
C GLU A 28 -7.61 -8.42 3.21
N LYS A 29 -7.28 -9.53 3.88
CA LYS A 29 -5.89 -9.99 4.03
C LYS A 29 -5.30 -10.44 2.71
N ASP A 30 -6.15 -10.86 1.76
CA ASP A 30 -5.76 -11.24 0.40
C ASP A 30 -5.63 -10.05 -0.55
N TRP A 31 -6.08 -8.86 -0.14
CA TRP A 31 -6.01 -7.68 -0.97
C TRP A 31 -4.56 -7.28 -1.17
N LYS A 32 -4.22 -6.98 -2.42
CA LYS A 32 -2.86 -6.65 -2.83
C LYS A 32 -2.75 -5.18 -3.17
N PHE A 33 -1.68 -4.56 -2.72
CA PHE A 33 -1.38 -3.14 -2.90
C PHE A 33 0.00 -2.96 -3.51
N VAL A 34 0.17 -1.93 -4.33
CA VAL A 34 1.44 -1.61 -4.98
C VAL A 34 2.08 -0.42 -4.27
N CYS A 35 3.29 -0.58 -3.75
CA CYS A 35 4.05 0.54 -3.21
C CYS A 35 4.32 1.58 -4.32
N PRO A 36 3.90 2.84 -4.16
CA PRO A 36 4.05 3.86 -5.21
C PRO A 36 5.51 4.27 -5.44
N ASN A 37 6.41 4.02 -4.48
CA ASN A 37 7.84 4.29 -4.62
C ASN A 37 8.57 3.19 -5.41
N CYS A 38 8.61 1.97 -4.86
CA CYS A 38 9.44 0.90 -5.41
C CYS A 38 8.70 -0.05 -6.35
N GLY A 39 7.37 -0.04 -6.36
CA GLY A 39 6.52 -0.94 -7.15
C GLY A 39 6.35 -2.35 -6.57
N HIS A 40 6.82 -2.61 -5.35
CA HIS A 40 6.61 -3.89 -4.68
C HIS A 40 5.12 -4.12 -4.40
N ILE A 41 4.65 -5.35 -4.63
CA ILE A 41 3.26 -5.77 -4.36
C ILE A 41 3.23 -6.48 -3.02
N GLN A 42 2.32 -6.07 -2.15
CA GLN A 42 2.19 -6.61 -0.79
C GLN A 42 0.72 -6.81 -0.41
N SER A 43 0.48 -7.71 0.53
CA SER A 43 -0.85 -8.11 1.03
C SER A 43 -0.90 -8.16 2.54
N GLY A 44 -2.09 -8.17 3.14
CA GLY A 44 -2.23 -8.28 4.59
C GLY A 44 -1.63 -9.58 5.13
N LYS A 45 -1.68 -10.67 4.35
CA LYS A 45 -1.04 -11.95 4.69
C LYS A 45 0.47 -11.84 4.85
N ASP A 46 1.14 -11.04 4.03
CA ASP A 46 2.60 -10.87 4.13
C ASP A 46 3.00 -10.26 5.48
N PHE A 47 2.23 -9.29 5.97
CA PHE A 47 2.44 -8.62 7.25
C PHE A 47 2.08 -9.54 8.44
N ILE A 48 0.99 -10.31 8.31
CA ILE A 48 0.63 -11.32 9.32
C ILE A 48 1.73 -12.37 9.46
N GLU A 49 2.36 -12.76 8.36
CA GLU A 49 3.46 -13.72 8.36
C GLU A 49 4.71 -13.17 9.07
N LEU A 50 5.01 -11.86 8.95
CA LEU A 50 6.06 -11.23 9.75
C LEU A 50 5.77 -11.32 11.25
N ASN A 51 4.52 -11.03 11.65
CA ASN A 51 4.12 -11.12 13.06
C ASN A 51 4.19 -12.55 13.59
N LYS A 52 3.70 -13.54 12.83
CA LYS A 52 3.77 -14.96 13.22
C LYS A 52 5.20 -15.45 13.44
N LYS A 53 6.16 -14.89 12.70
CA LYS A 53 7.58 -15.18 12.82
C LYS A 53 8.28 -14.36 13.91
N GLY A 54 7.57 -13.49 14.63
CA GLY A 54 8.13 -12.60 15.63
C GLY A 54 9.07 -11.54 15.05
N ILE A 55 8.97 -11.25 13.74
CA ILE A 55 9.83 -10.29 13.05
C ILE A 55 9.37 -8.85 13.35
N SER A 56 8.07 -8.66 13.51
CA SER A 56 7.43 -7.37 13.77
C SER A 56 6.19 -7.54 14.64
N ASP A 57 5.70 -6.45 15.23
CA ASP A 57 4.37 -6.37 15.83
C ASP A 57 3.61 -5.21 15.18
N ILE A 58 2.93 -5.50 14.06
CA ILE A 58 2.26 -4.49 13.25
C ILE A 58 0.80 -4.84 12.99
N LYS A 59 -0.06 -3.84 13.04
CA LYS A 59 -1.47 -3.96 12.66
C LYS A 59 -1.61 -4.06 11.14
N ALA A 60 -1.51 -5.27 10.61
CA ALA A 60 -1.51 -5.57 9.17
C ALA A 60 -2.62 -4.86 8.38
N SER A 61 -3.84 -4.82 8.93
CA SER A 61 -5.01 -4.23 8.28
C SER A 61 -4.89 -2.74 7.98
N THR A 62 -4.04 -1.99 8.70
CA THR A 62 -3.88 -0.54 8.48
C THR A 62 -2.59 -0.19 7.76
N VAL A 63 -1.54 -1.00 7.91
CA VAL A 63 -0.21 -0.68 7.36
C VAL A 63 -0.04 -1.13 5.91
N VAL A 64 -0.77 -2.17 5.47
CA VAL A 64 -0.59 -2.80 4.16
C VAL A 64 -0.82 -1.84 2.98
N TYR A 65 -1.72 -0.87 3.11
CA TYR A 65 -1.99 0.13 2.09
C TYR A 65 -1.29 1.47 2.37
N PHE A 66 -0.45 1.56 3.40
CA PHE A 66 0.12 2.84 3.86
C PHE A 66 1.66 2.84 3.90
N SER A 67 2.27 1.71 4.20
CA SER A 67 3.72 1.54 4.35
C SER A 67 4.19 0.32 3.58
N CYS A 68 5.34 0.43 2.90
CA CYS A 68 5.95 -0.71 2.26
C CYS A 68 6.45 -1.72 3.32
N ILE A 69 6.25 -3.02 3.07
CA ILE A 69 6.61 -4.10 3.99
C ILE A 69 8.09 -4.08 4.39
N GLY A 70 8.96 -3.61 3.48
CA GLY A 70 10.38 -3.52 3.73
C GLY A 70 10.75 -2.55 4.86
N ARG A 71 9.84 -1.66 5.27
CA ARG A 71 10.00 -0.85 6.50
C ARG A 71 10.01 -1.70 7.77
N PHE A 72 9.40 -2.88 7.75
CA PHE A 72 9.16 -3.73 8.92
C PHE A 72 9.92 -5.05 8.89
N ASP A 73 10.27 -5.54 7.70
CA ASP A 73 10.98 -6.81 7.56
C ASP A 73 12.47 -6.66 7.93
N THR A 74 12.78 -6.87 9.21
CA THR A 74 14.15 -6.77 9.77
C THR A 74 15.11 -7.84 9.24
N ARG A 75 14.62 -8.82 8.46
CA ARG A 75 15.48 -9.80 7.79
C ARG A 75 16.14 -9.23 6.54
N ILE A 76 15.64 -8.12 6.01
CA ILE A 76 16.25 -7.43 4.87
C ILE A 76 17.42 -6.60 5.41
N PRO A 77 18.68 -6.87 5.00
CA PRO A 77 19.81 -6.06 5.45
C PRO A 77 19.62 -4.59 5.08
N GLU A 78 20.11 -3.68 5.91
CA GLU A 78 19.91 -2.23 5.73
C GLU A 78 20.50 -1.71 4.41
N ASP A 79 21.59 -2.27 3.91
CA ASP A 79 22.15 -1.92 2.60
C ASP A 79 21.33 -2.50 1.42
N LYS A 80 20.42 -3.44 1.70
CA LYS A 80 19.54 -4.10 0.74
C LYS A 80 18.09 -3.61 0.80
N ILE A 81 17.72 -2.71 1.72
CA ILE A 81 16.41 -2.07 1.68
C ILE A 81 16.40 -0.95 0.62
N GLY A 82 15.32 -0.84 -0.14
CA GLY A 82 15.14 0.28 -1.06
C GLY A 82 14.90 1.60 -0.31
N THR A 83 15.41 2.70 -0.86
CA THR A 83 15.16 4.07 -0.42
C THR A 83 14.11 4.77 -1.28
N ILE A 84 13.78 6.03 -0.97
CA ILE A 84 12.93 6.88 -1.82
C ILE A 84 13.53 7.17 -3.21
N TYR A 85 14.83 6.93 -3.40
CA TYR A 85 15.52 7.12 -4.67
C TYR A 85 15.53 5.85 -5.52
N ASP A 86 15.20 4.70 -4.94
CA ASP A 86 15.17 3.39 -5.61
C ASP A 86 13.85 3.13 -6.36
N LYS A 87 13.43 4.10 -7.19
CA LYS A 87 12.17 4.01 -7.93
C LYS A 87 12.14 2.77 -8.83
N LYS A 88 11.02 2.06 -8.81
CA LYS A 88 10.69 0.94 -9.72
C LYS A 88 11.65 -0.26 -9.70
N LYS A 89 12.48 -0.44 -8.66
CA LYS A 89 13.36 -1.63 -8.53
C LYS A 89 12.61 -2.92 -8.15
N LYS A 90 11.29 -2.89 -7.94
CA LYS A 90 10.41 -4.02 -7.57
C LYS A 90 10.85 -4.83 -6.33
N ARG A 91 11.80 -4.31 -5.54
CA ARG A 91 12.18 -4.82 -4.22
C ARG A 91 11.48 -4.03 -3.10
N PRO A 92 11.27 -4.60 -1.91
CA PRO A 92 10.77 -3.85 -0.76
C PRO A 92 11.64 -2.61 -0.45
N CYS A 93 11.01 -1.55 0.03
CA CYS A 93 11.67 -0.30 0.43
C CYS A 93 11.15 0.18 1.79
N ASN A 94 11.75 1.23 2.33
CA ASN A 94 11.36 1.82 3.61
C ASN A 94 10.25 2.91 3.51
N TYR A 95 9.65 3.11 2.34
CA TYR A 95 8.67 4.16 2.06
C TYR A 95 7.36 4.00 2.86
N THR A 96 6.78 5.13 3.27
CA THR A 96 5.47 5.24 3.93
C THR A 96 4.79 6.55 3.54
N ASN A 97 3.46 6.55 3.45
CA ASN A 97 2.66 7.77 3.22
C ASN A 97 2.73 8.76 4.39
N GLY A 98 3.25 8.35 5.55
CA GLY A 98 3.47 9.24 6.71
C GLY A 98 4.79 10.02 6.66
N GLY A 99 5.59 9.87 5.61
CA GLY A 99 6.85 10.59 5.42
C GLY A 99 6.68 11.98 4.78
N LEU A 100 7.80 12.66 4.54
CA LEU A 100 7.83 14.00 3.91
C LEU A 100 7.28 14.00 2.47
N PHE A 101 7.46 12.91 1.74
CA PHE A 101 6.98 12.76 0.37
C PHE A 101 5.79 11.81 0.34
N ASN A 102 4.67 12.27 -0.22
CA ASN A 102 3.49 11.45 -0.46
C ASN A 102 3.33 11.21 -1.96
N PHE A 103 3.53 9.96 -2.38
CA PHE A 103 3.40 9.49 -3.75
C PHE A 103 2.09 8.72 -4.00
N ALA A 104 1.20 8.64 -3.01
CA ALA A 104 -0.10 8.02 -3.18
C ALA A 104 -0.95 8.83 -4.16
N LYS A 105 -1.66 8.11 -5.04
CA LYS A 105 -2.60 8.72 -5.99
C LYS A 105 -4.05 8.56 -5.57
N THR A 106 -4.34 7.79 -4.53
CA THR A 106 -5.70 7.62 -3.99
C THR A 106 -5.79 8.12 -2.56
N ILE A 107 -6.85 8.87 -2.29
CA ILE A 107 -7.29 9.28 -0.96
C ILE A 107 -8.65 8.63 -0.70
N VAL A 108 -8.72 7.82 0.36
CA VAL A 108 -9.97 7.26 0.86
C VAL A 108 -10.57 8.20 1.89
N VAL A 109 -11.85 8.54 1.72
CA VAL A 109 -12.61 9.40 2.63
C VAL A 109 -13.63 8.56 3.40
N ASP A 110 -13.56 8.58 4.73
CA ASP A 110 -14.53 7.87 5.58
C ASP A 110 -15.81 8.68 5.83
N GLU A 111 -16.77 8.09 6.54
CA GLU A 111 -18.07 8.71 6.83
C GLU A 111 -17.97 9.97 7.70
N ASN A 112 -16.85 10.15 8.42
CA ASN A 112 -16.55 11.32 9.25
C ASN A 112 -15.73 12.38 8.47
N GLY A 113 -15.49 12.17 7.18
CA GLY A 113 -14.66 13.05 6.35
C GLY A 113 -13.16 12.90 6.55
N LYS A 114 -12.70 11.88 7.30
CA LYS A 114 -11.26 11.62 7.46
C LYS A 114 -10.68 11.15 6.13
N ARG A 115 -9.62 11.82 5.70
CA ARG A 115 -8.91 11.56 4.44
C ARG A 115 -7.66 10.73 4.71
N THR A 116 -7.54 9.57 4.09
CA THR A 116 -6.39 8.66 4.23
C THR A 116 -5.78 8.40 2.87
N SER A 117 -4.52 8.81 2.66
CA SER A 117 -3.77 8.42 1.47
C SER A 117 -3.44 6.93 1.52
N VAL A 118 -3.79 6.20 0.46
CA VAL A 118 -3.58 4.76 0.34
C VAL A 118 -2.77 4.41 -0.89
N PHE A 119 -2.08 3.29 -0.85
CA PHE A 119 -1.45 2.67 -2.01
C PHE A 119 -2.54 2.16 -2.95
N GLU A 120 -2.24 2.16 -4.25
CA GLU A 120 -3.14 1.60 -5.25
C GLU A 120 -3.28 0.09 -5.07
N PHE A 121 -4.47 -0.44 -5.35
CA PHE A 121 -4.64 -1.87 -5.52
C PHE A 121 -3.73 -2.38 -6.64
N ALA A 122 -3.11 -3.55 -6.43
CA ALA A 122 -2.49 -4.28 -7.53
C ALA A 122 -3.56 -4.70 -8.53
N ARG A 123 -3.17 -4.98 -9.78
CA ARG A 123 -4.12 -5.53 -10.76
C ARG A 123 -4.62 -6.89 -10.23
N GLY A 124 -5.90 -6.97 -9.87
CA GLY A 124 -6.58 -8.21 -9.50
C GLY A 124 -6.68 -9.17 -10.68
N LYS A 125 -7.11 -10.41 -10.45
CA LYS A 125 -7.41 -11.34 -11.56
C LYS A 125 -8.51 -10.70 -12.41
N LYS A 126 -8.22 -10.31 -13.65
CA LYS A 126 -9.30 -10.13 -14.64
C LYS A 126 -9.89 -11.52 -14.80
N ASN A 127 -11.13 -11.72 -14.34
CA ASN A 127 -11.90 -12.89 -14.70
C ASN A 127 -11.98 -12.90 -16.24
N GLY A 128 -11.32 -13.89 -16.85
CA GLY A 128 -11.49 -14.23 -18.26
C GLY A 128 -12.81 -14.96 -18.46
#